data_AF-A0A834HM21-F1
#
_entry.id   AF-A0A834HM21-F1
#
_cell.length_a   1.000
_cell.length_b   1.000
_cell.length_c   1.000
_cell.angle_alpha   90.00
_cell.angle_beta   90.00
_cell.angle_gamma   90.00
#
_symmetry.space_group_name_H-M   'P 1'
#
loop_
_entity.id
_entity.type
_entity.pdbx_description
1 polymer ?
#
loop_
_entity_poly.entity_id
_entity_poly.type
_entity_poly.pdbx_seq_one_letter_code
_entity_poly.pdbx_strand_id
1 'polypeptide(L)'
;IHVYLLSAGFSLTFGSTFVKSYRVHRLFTYTSASLVRDKLLKDQHLIGLILIPLFIDTLIMSLWLAMDPLQTTLHNLMLEISVDDPRVVYQPQVILCECENSVGWFIALFGYKSLILVMGAYIAWKTRKVKVQVVNESQYIAICVYTCVFCTIIVTVFSFITDYFIMSYMVKSLSILISTTIILLLMFVPKFKSLFDNEDTELSIVESMGLKVQYN
;
A
#
# COMPACT_ATOMS: atom_id res chain seq x y z
N ILE A 1 7.59 5.81 16.47
CA ILE A 1 6.71 4.65 16.16
C ILE A 1 5.86 4.83 14.89
N HIS A 2 5.24 6.00 14.68
CA HIS A 2 4.38 6.25 13.50
C HIS A 2 5.09 6.04 12.16
N VAL A 3 6.31 6.59 12.01
CA VAL A 3 7.11 6.46 10.77
C VAL A 3 7.41 4.99 10.46
N TYR A 4 7.73 4.20 11.48
CA TYR A 4 8.00 2.76 11.35
C TYR A 4 6.75 1.99 10.89
N LEU A 5 5.61 2.19 11.55
CA LEU A 5 4.35 1.54 11.19
C LEU A 5 3.93 1.88 9.75
N LEU A 6 4.08 3.14 9.35
CA LEU A 6 3.74 3.59 8.01
C LEU A 6 4.68 2.98 6.95
N SER A 7 5.99 2.93 7.22
CA SER A 7 6.97 2.33 6.31
C SER A 7 6.76 0.82 6.14
N ALA A 8 6.58 0.12 7.26
CA ALA A 8 6.34 -1.33 7.27
C ALA A 8 4.99 -1.68 6.61
N GLY A 9 3.93 -0.93 6.93
CA GLY A 9 2.61 -1.09 6.31
C GLY A 9 2.65 -0.89 4.80
N PHE A 10 3.40 0.10 4.32
CA PHE A 10 3.63 0.28 2.88
C PHE A 10 4.33 -0.94 2.27
N SER A 11 5.44 -1.42 2.86
CA SER A 11 6.17 -2.58 2.34
C SER A 11 5.34 -3.85 2.29
N LEU A 12 4.52 -4.09 3.31
CA LEU A 12 3.60 -5.23 3.35
C LEU A 12 2.54 -5.12 2.26
N THR A 13 1.93 -3.95 2.10
CA THR A 13 0.87 -3.72 1.10
C THR A 13 1.43 -3.86 -0.30
N PHE A 14 2.49 -3.11 -0.62
CA PHE A 14 3.14 -3.15 -1.92
C PHE A 14 3.71 -4.54 -2.23
N GLY A 15 4.41 -5.17 -1.28
CA GLY A 15 4.96 -6.52 -1.43
C GLY A 15 3.87 -7.56 -1.71
N SER A 16 2.74 -7.50 -1.01
CA SER A 16 1.59 -8.38 -1.23
C SER A 16 0.98 -8.19 -2.63
N THR A 17 0.76 -6.95 -3.05
CA THR A 17 0.26 -6.62 -4.40
C THR A 17 1.24 -7.08 -5.48
N PHE A 18 2.55 -6.89 -5.28
CA PHE A 18 3.58 -7.32 -6.23
C PHE A 18 3.66 -8.83 -6.34
N VAL A 19 3.65 -9.59 -5.22
CA VAL A 19 3.66 -11.06 -5.24
C VAL A 19 2.47 -11.60 -6.04
N LYS A 20 1.28 -11.02 -5.85
CA LYS A 20 0.09 -11.38 -6.64
C LYS A 20 0.26 -11.03 -8.12
N SER A 21 0.79 -9.85 -8.43
CA SER A 21 1.13 -9.43 -9.80
C SER A 21 2.06 -10.43 -10.48
N TYR A 22 3.10 -10.84 -9.78
CA TYR A 22 4.10 -11.79 -10.27
C TYR A 22 3.52 -13.19 -10.48
N ARG A 23 2.68 -13.68 -9.55
CA ARG A 23 1.97 -14.97 -9.70
C ARG A 23 1.06 -14.96 -10.93
N VAL A 24 0.31 -13.89 -11.16
CA VAL A 24 -0.58 -13.76 -12.33
C VAL A 24 0.21 -13.67 -13.64
N HIS A 25 1.21 -12.79 -13.73
CA HIS A 25 2.08 -12.68 -14.92
C HIS A 25 2.73 -14.02 -15.29
N ARG A 26 3.19 -14.74 -14.28
CA ARG A 26 3.79 -16.05 -14.43
C ARG A 26 2.78 -17.07 -14.97
N LEU A 27 1.56 -17.13 -14.41
CA LEU A 27 0.49 -17.99 -14.91
C LEU A 27 0.22 -17.75 -16.41
N PHE A 28 0.14 -16.49 -16.84
CA PHE A 28 -0.01 -16.14 -18.26
C PHE A 28 1.13 -16.64 -19.15
N THR A 29 2.37 -16.52 -18.67
CA THR A 29 3.57 -16.96 -19.41
C THR A 29 3.58 -18.48 -19.55
N TYR A 30 3.19 -19.22 -18.52
CA TYR A 30 3.10 -20.69 -18.57
C TYR A 30 1.95 -21.17 -19.46
N THR A 31 0.77 -20.56 -19.37
CA THR A 31 -0.37 -20.91 -20.24
C THR A 31 -0.08 -20.61 -21.72
N SER A 32 0.61 -19.51 -22.03
CA SER A 32 0.98 -19.19 -23.43
C SER A 32 2.10 -20.06 -23.97
N ALA A 33 2.98 -20.60 -23.11
CA ALA A 33 4.14 -21.38 -23.54
C ALA A 33 3.89 -22.90 -23.62
N SER A 34 2.71 -23.40 -23.20
CA SER A 34 2.40 -24.84 -23.10
C SER A 34 3.53 -25.66 -22.43
N LEU A 35 4.20 -25.05 -21.45
CA LEU A 35 5.32 -25.68 -20.75
C LEU A 35 4.79 -26.38 -19.50
N VAL A 36 4.83 -27.70 -19.55
CA VAL A 36 4.46 -28.65 -18.49
C VAL A 36 5.06 -28.25 -17.14
N ARG A 37 4.14 -27.91 -16.21
CA ARG A 37 4.03 -28.13 -14.75
C ARG A 37 5.27 -28.32 -13.83
N ASP A 38 6.52 -28.14 -14.24
CA ASP A 38 7.62 -28.73 -13.46
C ASP A 38 8.44 -27.80 -12.57
N LYS A 39 8.07 -26.52 -12.44
CA LYS A 39 8.65 -25.67 -11.38
C LYS A 39 7.57 -24.89 -10.67
N LEU A 40 6.93 -25.56 -9.71
CA LEU A 40 6.41 -24.92 -8.51
C LEU A 40 7.58 -24.13 -7.88
N LEU A 41 7.82 -22.92 -8.39
CA LEU A 41 8.83 -22.01 -7.86
C LEU A 41 8.59 -21.90 -6.35
N LYS A 42 9.60 -22.36 -5.63
CA LYS A 42 9.68 -22.47 -4.18
C LYS A 42 9.13 -21.18 -3.57
N ASP A 43 8.14 -21.31 -2.67
CA ASP A 43 7.53 -20.16 -1.97
C ASP A 43 8.58 -19.21 -1.35
N GLN A 44 9.79 -19.72 -1.10
CA GLN A 44 10.99 -18.97 -0.74
C GLN A 44 11.24 -17.70 -1.59
N HIS A 45 11.10 -17.74 -2.93
CA HIS A 45 11.39 -16.56 -3.76
C HIS A 45 10.30 -15.48 -3.64
N LEU A 46 9.05 -15.89 -3.38
CA LEU A 46 7.93 -14.97 -3.19
C LEU A 46 7.95 -14.34 -1.80
N ILE A 47 8.30 -15.12 -0.80
CA ILE A 47 8.53 -14.64 0.57
C ILE A 47 9.70 -13.66 0.59
N GLY A 48 10.78 -13.96 -0.15
CA GLY A 48 11.92 -13.05 -0.31
C GLY A 48 11.52 -11.67 -0.84
N LEU A 49 10.58 -11.61 -1.78
CA LEU A 49 10.11 -10.35 -2.36
C LEU A 49 9.39 -9.42 -1.36
N ILE A 50 8.83 -9.97 -0.27
CA ILE A 50 8.21 -9.19 0.82
C ILE A 50 9.23 -8.91 1.92
N LEU A 51 10.06 -9.91 2.27
CA LEU A 51 11.03 -9.79 3.36
C LEU A 51 12.18 -8.84 3.05
N ILE A 52 12.68 -8.80 1.81
CA ILE A 52 13.80 -7.92 1.42
C ILE A 52 13.46 -6.43 1.67
N PRO A 53 12.34 -5.86 1.16
CA PRO A 53 12.02 -4.46 1.43
C PRO A 53 11.74 -4.18 2.92
N LEU A 54 11.16 -5.12 3.66
CA LEU A 54 11.00 -4.99 5.11
C LEU A 54 12.34 -4.99 5.87
N PHE A 55 13.29 -5.81 5.42
CA PHE A 55 14.63 -5.83 5.98
C PHE A 55 15.36 -4.51 5.69
N ILE A 56 15.24 -3.98 4.48
CA ILE A 56 15.78 -2.66 4.14
C ILE A 56 15.13 -1.56 5.01
N ASP A 57 13.82 -1.60 5.22
CA ASP A 57 13.14 -0.63 6.09
C ASP A 57 13.66 -0.66 7.52
N THR A 58 13.83 -1.87 8.08
CA THR A 58 14.33 -2.05 9.44
C THR A 58 15.78 -1.58 9.55
N LEU A 59 16.62 -1.80 8.54
CA LEU A 59 17.98 -1.27 8.49
C LEU A 59 18.03 0.26 8.41
N ILE A 60 17.25 0.88 7.52
CA ILE A 60 17.24 2.35 7.41
C ILE A 60 16.73 2.97 8.72
N MET A 61 15.70 2.40 9.33
CA MET A 61 15.14 2.89 10.59
C MET A 61 16.09 2.69 11.78
N SER A 62 16.80 1.57 11.85
CA SER A 62 17.79 1.35 12.91
C SER A 62 18.97 2.29 12.78
N LEU A 63 19.44 2.55 11.57
CA LEU A 63 20.48 3.55 11.29
C LEU A 63 20.03 4.96 11.63
N TRP A 64 18.79 5.32 11.29
CA TRP A 64 18.22 6.62 11.67
C TRP A 64 18.22 6.77 13.18
N LEU A 65 17.65 5.80 13.91
CA LEU A 65 17.54 5.87 15.36
C LEU A 65 18.92 5.89 16.06
N ALA A 66 19.93 5.23 15.49
CA ALA A 66 21.28 5.17 16.05
C ALA A 66 22.09 6.45 15.82
N MET A 67 21.94 7.10 14.65
CA MET A 67 22.74 8.28 14.30
C MET A 67 22.06 9.60 14.64
N ASP A 68 20.74 9.70 14.48
CA ASP A 68 19.97 10.94 14.63
C ASP A 68 18.63 10.65 15.32
N PRO A 69 18.65 10.48 16.67
CA PRO A 69 17.44 10.14 17.42
C PRO A 69 16.43 11.29 17.34
N LEU A 70 15.14 10.95 17.13
CA LEU A 70 14.07 11.93 17.14
C LEU A 70 13.98 12.60 18.51
N GLN A 71 14.15 13.92 18.54
CA GLN A 71 13.98 14.76 19.73
C GLN A 71 12.64 15.49 19.66
N THR A 72 12.05 15.75 20.83
CA THR A 72 10.80 16.51 20.93
C THR A 72 11.10 18.00 20.95
N THR A 73 10.62 18.72 19.94
CA THR A 73 10.77 20.16 19.80
C THR A 73 9.40 20.85 19.92
N LEU A 74 9.36 21.96 20.67
CA LEU A 74 8.17 22.81 20.75
C LEU A 74 8.21 23.83 19.61
N HIS A 75 7.19 23.80 18.76
CA HIS A 75 6.98 24.79 17.72
C HIS A 75 5.85 25.73 18.10
N ASN A 76 6.13 27.03 18.04
CA ASN A 76 5.15 28.07 18.32
C ASN A 76 4.36 28.37 17.05
N LEU A 77 3.03 28.30 17.13
CA LEU A 77 2.14 28.69 16.04
C LEU A 77 1.92 30.21 16.02
N MET A 78 1.20 30.66 15.00
CA MET A 78 0.78 32.04 14.87
C MET A 78 -0.09 32.45 16.08
N LEU A 79 0.13 33.69 16.53
CA LEU A 79 -0.57 34.27 17.68
C LEU A 79 -2.07 34.41 17.38
N GLU A 80 -2.89 33.97 18.32
CA GLU A 80 -4.35 34.05 18.24
C GLU A 80 -4.84 35.03 19.32
N ILE A 81 -5.64 36.02 18.91
CA ILE A 81 -6.23 36.99 19.84
C ILE A 81 -7.45 36.35 20.49
N SER A 82 -7.58 36.44 21.81
CA SER A 82 -8.74 35.91 22.51
C SER A 82 -10.03 36.59 22.02
N VAL A 83 -11.07 35.78 21.80
CA VAL A 83 -12.41 36.26 21.45
C VAL A 83 -13.06 37.00 22.64
N ASP A 84 -12.73 36.62 23.87
CA ASP A 84 -13.33 37.18 25.10
C ASP A 84 -12.64 38.45 25.60
N ASP A 85 -11.32 38.57 25.45
CA ASP A 85 -10.56 39.76 25.84
C ASP A 85 -9.46 40.10 24.81
N PRO A 86 -9.58 41.22 24.06
CA PRO A 86 -8.59 41.62 23.06
C PRO A 86 -7.22 42.01 23.66
N ARG A 87 -7.08 42.07 24.99
CA ARG A 87 -5.79 42.26 25.68
C ARG A 87 -5.04 40.94 25.92
N VAL A 88 -5.71 39.80 25.74
CA VAL A 88 -5.14 38.47 25.93
C VAL A 88 -4.81 37.88 24.56
N VAL A 89 -3.54 37.49 24.39
CA VAL A 89 -3.04 36.84 23.17
C VAL A 89 -2.57 35.44 23.56
N TYR A 90 -3.11 34.43 22.88
CA TYR A 90 -2.67 33.05 23.00
C TYR A 90 -1.58 32.76 21.97
N GLN A 91 -0.51 32.08 22.42
CA GLN A 91 0.49 31.51 21.53
C GLN A 91 0.34 29.99 21.57
N PRO A 92 -0.46 29.39 20.66
CA PRO A 92 -0.61 27.95 20.63
C PRO A 92 0.74 27.28 20.32
N GLN A 93 1.01 26.16 20.97
CA GLN A 93 2.26 25.39 20.81
C GLN A 93 1.94 23.97 20.37
N VAL A 94 2.72 23.43 19.44
CA VAL A 94 2.66 22.02 19.04
C VAL A 94 3.97 21.33 19.38
N ILE A 95 3.86 20.10 19.87
CA ILE A 95 5.01 19.24 20.13
C ILE A 95 5.24 18.40 18.87
N LEU A 96 6.37 18.61 18.21
CA LEU A 96 6.79 17.86 17.03
C LEU A 96 8.01 17.01 17.37
N CYS A 97 8.12 15.84 16.75
CA CYS A 97 9.32 15.01 16.83
C CYS A 97 10.19 15.28 15.60
N GLU A 98 11.31 15.95 15.80
CA GLU A 98 12.24 16.34 14.73
C GLU A 98 13.64 15.74 14.97
N CYS A 99 14.40 15.63 13.89
CA CYS A 99 15.79 15.18 13.85
C CYS A 99 16.62 16.30 13.24
N GLU A 100 17.92 16.36 13.54
CA GLU A 100 18.82 17.40 13.01
C GLU A 100 18.84 17.38 11.47
N ASN A 101 18.82 16.19 10.88
CA ASN A 101 18.73 16.00 9.42
C ASN A 101 17.47 15.23 8.99
N SER A 102 16.30 15.65 9.49
CA SER A 102 15.00 15.01 9.16
C SER A 102 14.74 14.89 7.65
N VAL A 103 15.07 15.93 6.87
CA VAL A 103 14.90 15.96 5.41
C VAL A 103 15.72 14.88 4.71
N GLY A 104 16.99 14.69 5.09
CA GLY A 104 17.85 13.66 4.49
C GLY A 104 17.30 12.25 4.67
N TRP A 105 16.82 11.94 5.87
CA TRP A 105 16.21 10.65 6.19
C TRP A 105 14.90 10.42 5.46
N PHE A 106 14.05 11.45 5.36
CA PHE A 106 12.81 11.36 4.56
C PHE A 106 13.10 11.16 3.07
N ILE A 107 14.11 11.84 2.51
CA ILE A 107 14.54 11.64 1.12
C ILE A 107 15.06 10.21 0.91
N ALA A 108 15.89 9.70 1.82
CA ALA A 108 16.40 8.33 1.71
C ALA A 108 15.26 7.30 1.72
N LEU A 109 14.31 7.43 2.64
CA LEU A 109 13.15 6.54 2.74
C LEU A 109 12.21 6.67 1.54
N PHE A 110 11.69 7.86 1.27
CA PHE A 110 10.74 8.06 0.17
C PHE A 110 11.38 7.80 -1.19
N GLY A 111 12.67 8.12 -1.37
CA GLY A 111 13.42 7.85 -2.58
C GLY A 111 13.49 6.36 -2.90
N TYR A 112 13.94 5.54 -1.94
CA TYR A 112 14.02 4.08 -2.16
C TYR A 112 12.63 3.46 -2.41
N LYS A 113 11.60 3.88 -1.66
CA LYS A 113 10.21 3.41 -1.86
C LYS A 113 9.69 3.77 -3.26
N SER A 114 9.97 4.99 -3.71
CA SER A 114 9.57 5.48 -5.03
C SER A 114 10.24 4.69 -6.15
N LEU A 115 11.53 4.36 -6.01
CA LEU A 115 12.24 3.54 -6.99
C LEU A 115 11.61 2.15 -7.15
N ILE A 116 11.33 1.47 -6.03
CA ILE A 116 10.66 0.16 -6.04
C ILE A 116 9.28 0.24 -6.70
N LEU A 117 8.55 1.30 -6.39
CA LEU A 117 7.20 1.51 -6.90
C LEU A 117 7.18 1.87 -8.40
N VAL A 118 8.15 2.65 -8.90
CA VAL A 118 8.35 2.89 -10.33
C VAL A 118 8.67 1.58 -11.06
N MET A 119 9.53 0.73 -10.49
CA MET A 119 9.80 -0.60 -11.06
C MET A 119 8.55 -1.47 -11.11
N GLY A 120 7.74 -1.46 -10.05
CA GLY A 120 6.45 -2.16 -10.01
C GLY A 120 5.45 -1.64 -11.06
N ALA A 121 5.34 -0.32 -11.20
CA ALA A 121 4.49 0.33 -12.19
C ALA A 121 4.94 0.01 -13.63
N TYR A 122 6.25 0.00 -13.89
CA TYR A 122 6.81 -0.38 -15.20
C TYR A 122 6.42 -1.80 -15.60
N ILE A 123 6.55 -2.76 -14.68
CA ILE A 123 6.15 -4.15 -14.89
C ILE A 123 4.64 -4.22 -15.16
N ALA A 124 3.83 -3.58 -14.31
CA ALA A 124 2.37 -3.54 -14.48
C ALA A 124 1.96 -2.97 -15.85
N TRP A 125 2.61 -1.89 -16.30
CA TRP A 125 2.36 -1.27 -17.60
C TRP A 125 2.65 -2.22 -18.76
N LYS A 126 3.78 -2.93 -18.72
CA LYS A 126 4.16 -3.91 -19.74
C LYS A 126 3.13 -5.05 -19.83
N THR A 127 2.52 -5.44 -18.72
CA THR A 127 1.52 -6.53 -18.68
C THR A 127 0.13 -6.15 -19.17
N ARG A 128 -0.19 -4.87 -19.38
CA ARG A 128 -1.54 -4.39 -19.70
C ARG A 128 -2.07 -4.82 -21.09
N LYS A 129 -1.18 -5.08 -22.05
CA LYS A 129 -1.58 -5.28 -23.47
C LYS A 129 -1.91 -6.74 -23.85
N VAL A 130 -1.75 -7.72 -22.96
CA VAL A 130 -1.98 -9.13 -23.27
C VAL A 130 -3.46 -9.48 -22.98
N LYS A 131 -4.29 -9.64 -24.04
CA LYS A 131 -5.73 -9.88 -23.93
C LYS A 131 -6.09 -11.39 -23.98
N VAL A 132 -6.12 -12.08 -22.84
CA VAL A 132 -6.69 -13.44 -22.66
C VAL A 132 -7.42 -13.51 -21.30
N GLN A 133 -8.65 -14.06 -21.19
CA GLN A 133 -9.63 -14.03 -20.06
C GLN A 133 -9.14 -13.82 -18.60
N VAL A 134 -7.92 -14.21 -18.24
CA VAL A 134 -7.20 -13.81 -17.03
C VAL A 134 -6.89 -12.27 -16.98
N VAL A 135 -7.17 -11.49 -18.06
CA VAL A 135 -6.83 -10.04 -18.15
C VAL A 135 -7.52 -9.19 -17.10
N ASN A 136 -8.77 -9.48 -16.76
CA ASN A 136 -9.52 -8.64 -15.83
C ASN A 136 -8.84 -8.61 -14.45
N GLU A 137 -8.29 -9.74 -13.99
CA GLU A 137 -7.52 -9.81 -12.74
C GLU A 137 -6.22 -9.00 -12.81
N SER A 138 -5.51 -9.06 -13.94
CA SER A 138 -4.29 -8.27 -14.14
C SER A 138 -4.55 -6.75 -14.18
N GLN A 139 -5.73 -6.33 -14.65
CA GLN A 139 -6.12 -4.92 -14.67
C GLN A 139 -6.37 -4.38 -13.27
N TYR A 140 -7.04 -5.15 -12.39
CA TYR A 140 -7.23 -4.75 -10.99
C TYR A 140 -5.90 -4.57 -10.26
N ILE A 141 -4.95 -5.48 -10.51
CA ILE A 141 -3.60 -5.38 -9.96
C ILE A 141 -2.88 -4.11 -10.43
N ALA A 142 -2.97 -3.79 -11.73
CA ALA A 142 -2.38 -2.55 -12.26
C ALA A 142 -3.01 -1.30 -11.61
N ILE A 143 -4.33 -1.29 -11.41
CA ILE A 143 -5.02 -0.21 -10.70
C ILE A 143 -4.51 -0.09 -9.26
N CYS A 144 -4.34 -1.20 -8.52
CA CYS A 144 -3.75 -1.17 -7.18
C CYS A 144 -2.36 -0.54 -7.16
N VAL A 145 -1.50 -0.88 -8.12
CA VAL A 145 -0.15 -0.29 -8.23
C VAL A 145 -0.23 1.22 -8.50
N TYR A 146 -1.12 1.67 -9.40
CA TYR A 146 -1.31 3.10 -9.65
C TYR A 146 -1.88 3.85 -8.44
N THR A 147 -2.81 3.25 -7.70
CA THR A 147 -3.34 3.80 -6.45
C THR A 147 -2.23 3.95 -5.40
N CYS A 148 -1.34 2.97 -5.26
CA CYS A 148 -0.15 3.10 -4.41
C CYS A 148 0.74 4.27 -4.87
N VAL A 149 1.00 4.40 -6.17
CA VAL A 149 1.83 5.49 -6.73
C VAL A 149 1.25 6.85 -6.38
N PHE A 150 -0.04 7.04 -6.67
CA PHE A 150 -0.73 8.28 -6.39
C PHE A 150 -0.72 8.63 -4.89
N CYS A 151 -0.99 7.64 -4.02
CA CYS A 151 -0.94 7.83 -2.58
C CYS A 151 0.47 8.22 -2.10
N THR A 152 1.52 7.59 -2.62
CA THR A 152 2.90 7.93 -2.22
C THR A 152 3.30 9.34 -2.62
N ILE A 153 2.85 9.81 -3.79
CA ILE A 153 3.11 11.18 -4.25
C ILE A 153 2.44 12.19 -3.30
N ILE A 154 1.16 12.00 -2.98
CA ILE A 154 0.42 12.87 -2.05
C ILE A 154 1.12 12.90 -0.69
N VAL A 155 1.41 11.73 -0.12
CA VAL A 155 2.04 11.65 1.21
C VAL A 155 3.42 12.31 1.22
N THR A 156 4.20 12.17 0.15
CA THR A 156 5.52 12.80 0.03
C THR A 156 5.40 14.31 -0.03
N VAL A 157 4.58 14.85 -0.92
CA VAL A 157 4.39 16.31 -1.08
C VAL A 157 3.95 16.95 0.24
N PHE A 158 2.92 16.40 0.89
CA PHE A 158 2.41 16.92 2.16
C PHE A 158 3.31 16.61 3.37
N SER A 159 4.37 15.83 3.20
CA SER A 159 5.39 15.65 4.25
C SER A 159 6.41 16.79 4.28
N PHE A 160 6.57 17.53 3.17
CA PHE A 160 7.44 18.70 3.10
C PHE A 160 6.70 20.03 3.35
N ILE A 161 5.36 20.02 3.44
CA ILE A 161 4.57 21.20 3.81
C ILE A 161 4.48 21.27 5.34
N THR A 162 5.33 22.10 5.95
CA THR A 162 5.44 22.28 7.40
C THR A 162 4.51 23.36 7.95
N ASP A 163 4.12 24.34 7.14
CA ASP A 163 3.35 25.52 7.57
C ASP A 163 1.91 25.18 8.01
N TYR A 164 1.35 24.08 7.49
CA TYR A 164 -0.04 23.68 7.74
C TYR A 164 -0.13 22.25 8.28
N PHE A 165 0.39 22.01 9.48
CA PHE A 165 0.49 20.68 10.10
C PHE A 165 -0.85 19.91 10.15
N ILE A 166 -1.97 20.57 10.50
CA ILE A 166 -3.30 19.94 10.56
C ILE A 166 -3.74 19.48 9.17
N MET A 167 -3.63 20.35 8.17
CA MET A 167 -4.05 20.06 6.80
C MET A 167 -3.19 18.95 6.19
N SER A 168 -1.87 19.05 6.39
CA SER A 168 -0.92 18.01 5.99
C SER A 168 -1.26 16.66 6.63
N TYR A 169 -1.63 16.62 7.91
CA TYR A 169 -2.04 15.39 8.59
C TYR A 169 -3.35 14.82 8.03
N MET A 170 -4.37 15.65 7.82
CA MET A 170 -5.66 15.22 7.26
C MET A 170 -5.50 14.63 5.86
N VAL A 171 -4.78 15.32 4.97
CA VAL A 171 -4.56 14.87 3.59
C VAL A 171 -3.78 13.55 3.55
N LYS A 172 -2.72 13.42 4.35
CA LYS A 172 -1.95 12.17 4.47
C LYS A 172 -2.84 11.01 4.92
N SER A 173 -3.61 11.21 5.99
CA SER A 173 -4.45 10.17 6.58
C SER A 173 -5.57 9.73 5.62
N LEU A 174 -6.26 10.69 5.00
CA LEU A 174 -7.32 10.41 4.01
C LEU A 174 -6.77 9.68 2.78
N SER A 175 -5.61 10.11 2.26
CA SER A 175 -4.97 9.44 1.12
C SER A 175 -4.66 7.98 1.44
N ILE A 176 -4.14 7.68 2.64
CA ILE A 176 -3.84 6.31 3.08
C ILE A 176 -5.14 5.50 3.23
N LEU A 177 -6.18 6.06 3.84
CA LEU A 177 -7.47 5.37 4.02
C LEU A 177 -8.14 5.05 2.69
N ILE A 178 -8.21 6.02 1.77
CA ILE A 178 -8.83 5.82 0.45
C ILE A 178 -8.03 4.79 -0.36
N SER A 179 -6.71 4.91 -0.40
CA SER A 179 -5.86 4.00 -1.16
C SER A 179 -5.95 2.56 -0.67
N THR A 180 -5.87 2.35 0.65
CA THR A 180 -5.99 1.01 1.25
C THR A 180 -7.39 0.42 1.03
N THR A 181 -8.44 1.22 1.13
CA THR A 181 -9.82 0.78 0.86
C THR A 181 -9.98 0.33 -0.60
N ILE A 182 -9.49 1.11 -1.57
CA ILE A 182 -9.52 0.75 -3.00
C ILE A 182 -8.77 -0.57 -3.23
N ILE A 183 -7.55 -0.70 -2.69
CA ILE A 183 -6.74 -1.91 -2.85
C ILE A 183 -7.46 -3.14 -2.28
N LEU A 184 -8.03 -3.03 -1.08
CA LEU A 184 -8.78 -4.12 -0.46
C LEU A 184 -10.00 -4.52 -1.31
N LEU A 185 -10.83 -3.55 -1.72
CA LEU A 185 -11.99 -3.81 -2.55
C LEU A 185 -11.60 -4.50 -3.86
N LEU A 186 -10.62 -3.98 -4.58
CA LEU A 186 -10.17 -4.57 -5.85
C LEU A 186 -9.59 -5.98 -5.68
N MET A 187 -8.99 -6.29 -4.53
CA MET A 187 -8.39 -7.60 -4.26
C MET A 187 -9.37 -8.65 -3.74
N PHE A 188 -10.45 -8.24 -3.07
CA PHE A 188 -11.42 -9.13 -2.43
C PHE A 188 -12.76 -9.23 -3.16
N VAL A 189 -13.28 -8.14 -3.73
CA VAL A 189 -14.56 -8.13 -4.46
C VAL A 189 -14.63 -9.17 -5.59
N PRO A 190 -13.64 -9.33 -6.49
CA PRO A 190 -13.73 -10.35 -7.54
C PRO A 190 -13.78 -11.76 -6.97
N LYS A 191 -13.12 -12.00 -5.83
CA LYS A 191 -13.15 -13.31 -5.15
C LYS A 191 -14.49 -13.59 -4.53
N PHE A 192 -15.06 -12.63 -3.81
CA PHE A 192 -16.39 -12.77 -3.23
C PHE A 192 -17.44 -13.01 -4.33
N LYS A 193 -17.39 -12.22 -5.41
CA LYS A 193 -18.31 -12.42 -6.54
C LYS A 193 -18.20 -13.83 -7.12
N SER A 194 -16.98 -14.33 -7.34
CA SER A 194 -16.79 -15.70 -7.83
C SER A 194 -17.24 -16.78 -6.83
N LEU A 195 -17.11 -16.56 -5.52
CA LEU A 195 -17.58 -17.50 -4.52
C LEU A 195 -19.11 -17.57 -4.48
N PHE A 196 -19.79 -16.42 -4.48
CA PHE A 196 -21.26 -16.38 -4.51
C PHE A 196 -21.83 -16.95 -5.82
N ASP A 197 -21.24 -16.61 -6.97
CA ASP A 197 -21.68 -17.13 -8.27
C ASP A 197 -21.47 -18.66 -8.37
N ASN A 198 -20.39 -19.19 -7.75
CA ASN A 198 -20.16 -20.63 -7.66
C ASN A 198 -21.09 -21.33 -6.66
N GLU A 199 -21.48 -20.68 -5.57
CA GLU A 199 -22.48 -21.20 -4.61
C GLU A 199 -23.85 -21.31 -5.29
N ASP A 200 -24.25 -20.30 -6.07
CA ASP A 200 -25.45 -20.34 -6.91
C ASP A 200 -25.35 -21.40 -8.02
N THR A 201 -24.14 -21.61 -8.57
CA THR A 201 -23.87 -22.64 -9.59
C THR A 201 -23.88 -24.05 -9.00
N GLU A 202 -23.31 -24.28 -7.81
CA GLU A 202 -23.40 -25.57 -7.11
C GLU A 202 -24.83 -25.86 -6.67
N LEU A 203 -25.56 -24.86 -6.17
CA LEU A 203 -26.97 -25.01 -5.78
C LEU A 203 -27.84 -25.37 -7.00
N SER A 204 -27.64 -24.70 -8.14
CA SER A 204 -28.36 -24.99 -9.38
C SER A 204 -27.93 -26.31 -10.04
N ILE A 205 -26.67 -26.73 -9.91
CA ILE A 205 -26.19 -28.05 -10.34
C ILE A 205 -26.84 -29.16 -9.48
N VAL A 206 -26.89 -28.99 -8.16
CA VAL A 206 -27.54 -29.95 -7.23
C VAL A 206 -29.06 -30.04 -7.50
N GLU A 207 -29.72 -28.91 -7.75
CA GLU A 207 -31.14 -28.85 -8.09
C GLU A 207 -31.44 -29.47 -9.46
N SER A 208 -30.60 -29.21 -10.47
CA SER A 208 -30.73 -29.81 -11.82
C SER A 208 -30.40 -31.31 -11.87
N MET A 209 -29.58 -31.82 -10.95
CA MET A 209 -29.30 -33.25 -10.79
C MET A 209 -30.40 -34.02 -10.06
N GLY A 210 -31.51 -33.37 -9.67
CA GLY A 210 -32.70 -34.04 -9.14
C GLY A 210 -32.51 -34.68 -7.75
N LEU A 211 -31.41 -34.37 -7.06
CA LEU A 211 -31.18 -34.83 -5.70
C LEU A 211 -31.98 -33.94 -4.74
N LYS A 212 -33.23 -34.33 -4.47
CA LYS A 212 -33.94 -33.88 -3.27
C LYS A 212 -33.09 -34.26 -2.06
N VAL A 213 -32.43 -33.27 -1.45
CA VAL A 213 -31.82 -33.41 -0.12
C VAL A 213 -32.97 -33.65 0.86
N GLN A 214 -33.27 -34.93 1.12
CA GLN A 214 -34.09 -35.32 2.25
C GLN A 214 -33.27 -35.06 3.52
N TYR A 215 -33.58 -33.96 4.20
CA TYR A 215 -33.25 -33.83 5.61
C TYR A 215 -34.04 -34.90 6.37
N ASN A 216 -33.33 -35.75 7.12
CA ASN A 216 -33.89 -36.59 8.16
C ASN A 216 -33.48 -36.03 9.52
#